data_AF-A0A6A5BSC8-F1
#
_entry.id   AF-A0A6A5BSC8-F1
#
_cell.length_a   1.000
_cell.length_b   1.000
_cell.length_c   1.000
_cell.angle_alpha   90.00
_cell.angle_beta   90.00
_cell.angle_gamma   90.00
#
_symmetry.space_group_name_H-M   'P 1'
#
loop_
_entity.id
_entity.type
_entity.pdbx_description
1 polymer ?
#
loop_
_entity_poly.entity_id
_entity_poly.type
_entity_poly.pdbx_seq_one_letter_code
_entity_poly.pdbx_strand_id
1 'polypeptide(L)'
;MLIYKWCQAINNLADIWETSNGECVVMMQSKFDKVWEKMDPILLNRLLRLVVDSNLADYMTAKNNVTITFKDMSHVNMYGLIRGLQFSSFISQYYCLILDLLMLGLDRASEIAGPPRDPNVFLTFKDLQTETNSPIRLYSRYIDEFHMLFKFTHEEARSLIQKYLTEHPDPNNENIVGYNNKKCWPRDARMRLMKHDVNLGRAVFWEIKNRLPKTLTTLKWQDSFVSVYSKDNPNLLFSMSGFEIRILPKIRAPSQQFTTSKDGVWDLRNEITKERIAQAYLKVSESSMRKFENRIRMVLMASGSTTFTKIVNKWNTALIGLMTYFREAVINTPEMLDLLVKCENKIQTRIKIGLNSKMPSRFPPVVFYTPKELGGLGMLSMGHILIPQSDLRYSKQTETGITHFRAGMSHEEGQLIPNLYRYIQPWQSEFIDSQRVWAEYAAKRKDAMEKNRKLALSDLEDSWDRGIPRINTLFQKIDIFLLMTRVGELETNSKHIKF
;
A
#
# COMPACT_ATOMS: atom_id res chain seq x y z
N MET A 1 7.67 3.15 0.42
CA MET A 1 7.93 4.60 0.57
C MET A 1 6.65 5.43 0.68
N LEU A 2 5.71 5.34 -0.26
CA LEU A 2 4.43 6.09 -0.22
C LEU A 2 3.72 5.99 1.14
N ILE A 3 3.52 4.76 1.62
CA ILE A 3 2.86 4.48 2.91
C ILE A 3 3.63 5.08 4.08
N TYR A 4 4.96 4.97 4.07
CA TYR A 4 5.81 5.53 5.12
C TYR A 4 5.68 7.06 5.17
N LYS A 5 5.71 7.73 3.99
CA LYS A 5 5.44 9.17 3.90
C LYS A 5 4.05 9.53 4.40
N TRP A 6 3.03 8.74 4.08
CA TRP A 6 1.67 8.94 4.57
C TRP A 6 1.58 8.85 6.11
N CYS A 7 2.19 7.81 6.71
CA CYS A 7 2.24 7.65 8.16
C CYS A 7 3.00 8.80 8.84
N GLN A 8 4.15 9.17 8.26
CA GLN A 8 4.99 10.25 8.74
C GLN A 8 4.28 11.61 8.65
N ALA A 9 3.56 11.87 7.56
CA ALA A 9 2.78 13.08 7.38
C ALA A 9 1.62 13.15 8.37
N ILE A 10 0.85 12.08 8.56
CA ILE A 10 -0.20 12.03 9.61
C ILE A 10 0.41 12.43 10.95
N ASN A 11 1.56 11.86 11.32
CA ASN A 11 2.20 12.13 12.60
C ASN A 11 2.76 13.56 12.74
N ASN A 12 3.08 14.22 11.63
CA ASN A 12 3.64 15.57 11.61
C ASN A 12 2.56 16.67 11.54
N LEU A 13 1.27 16.33 11.37
CA LEU A 13 0.18 17.30 11.43
C LEU A 13 0.05 17.91 12.83
N ALA A 14 -0.40 19.17 12.89
CA ALA A 14 -0.53 19.89 14.15
C ALA A 14 -1.61 19.28 15.07
N ASP A 15 -1.18 18.96 16.29
CA ASP A 15 -2.00 18.45 17.41
C ASP A 15 -2.93 17.29 17.03
N ILE A 16 -2.52 16.47 16.06
CA ILE A 16 -3.37 15.43 15.44
C ILE A 16 -3.81 14.35 16.44
N TRP A 17 -3.00 14.11 17.48
CA TRP A 17 -3.27 13.08 18.48
C TRP A 17 -4.01 13.61 19.72
N GLU A 18 -4.17 14.93 19.82
CA GLU A 18 -4.90 15.55 20.93
C GLU A 18 -6.40 15.34 20.77
N THR A 19 -7.06 14.96 21.86
CA THR A 19 -8.51 14.65 21.90
C THR A 19 -9.18 15.24 23.14
N SER A 20 -8.49 16.11 23.86
CA SER A 20 -8.94 16.76 25.11
C SER A 20 -10.23 17.55 24.91
N ASN A 21 -10.32 18.29 23.80
CA ASN A 21 -11.46 19.15 23.46
C ASN A 21 -12.55 18.44 22.65
N GLY A 22 -12.53 17.10 22.60
CA GLY A 22 -13.50 16.31 21.81
C GLY A 22 -13.22 16.31 20.31
N GLU A 23 -11.99 16.61 19.89
CA GLU A 23 -11.54 16.51 18.50
C GLU A 23 -11.55 15.06 18.01
N CYS A 24 -11.86 14.88 16.73
CA CYS A 24 -11.91 13.57 16.10
C CYS A 24 -11.13 13.57 14.79
N VAL A 25 -10.32 12.54 14.57
CA VAL A 25 -9.59 12.33 13.32
C VAL A 25 -10.26 11.19 12.57
N VAL A 26 -10.62 11.42 11.31
CA VAL A 26 -11.31 10.43 10.48
C VAL A 26 -10.42 10.08 9.29
N MET A 27 -10.09 8.81 9.14
CA MET A 27 -9.38 8.29 7.98
C MET A 27 -10.37 7.55 7.10
N MET A 28 -10.65 8.09 5.92
CA MET A 28 -11.50 7.47 4.92
C MET A 28 -10.64 6.87 3.82
N GLN A 29 -10.90 5.61 3.51
CA GLN A 29 -10.40 4.94 2.32
C GLN A 29 -11.58 4.47 1.48
N SER A 30 -11.50 4.73 0.18
CA SER A 30 -12.56 4.36 -0.75
C SER A 30 -11.98 4.18 -2.14
N LYS A 31 -12.83 3.70 -3.02
CA LYS A 31 -12.53 3.42 -4.41
C LYS A 31 -13.61 4.02 -5.28
N PHE A 32 -13.21 4.67 -6.36
CA PHE A 32 -14.17 5.10 -7.36
C PHE A 32 -14.75 3.89 -8.11
N ASP A 33 -16.06 3.70 -8.02
CA ASP A 33 -16.73 2.59 -8.69
C ASP A 33 -16.89 2.87 -10.19
N LYS A 34 -16.48 1.90 -11.01
CA LYS A 34 -16.74 1.88 -12.46
C LYS A 34 -16.29 3.11 -13.23
N VAL A 35 -15.22 3.79 -12.81
CA VAL A 35 -14.73 5.02 -13.48
C VAL A 35 -14.48 4.77 -14.96
N TRP A 36 -13.72 3.73 -15.29
CA TRP A 36 -13.36 3.44 -16.69
C TRP A 36 -14.56 3.04 -17.53
N GLU A 37 -15.52 2.30 -16.95
CA GLU A 37 -16.75 1.91 -17.64
C GLU A 37 -17.68 3.09 -17.89
N LYS A 38 -17.60 4.15 -17.06
CA LYS A 38 -18.47 5.32 -17.10
C LYS A 38 -17.88 6.55 -17.81
N MET A 39 -16.73 6.41 -18.47
CA MET A 39 -16.14 7.52 -19.23
C MET A 39 -16.91 7.77 -20.52
N ASP A 40 -17.64 8.88 -20.57
CA ASP A 40 -18.27 9.36 -21.79
C ASP A 40 -17.22 9.93 -22.76
N PRO A 41 -17.06 9.36 -23.98
CA PRO A 41 -16.09 9.86 -24.96
C PRO A 41 -16.34 11.32 -25.38
N ILE A 42 -17.59 11.80 -25.37
CA ILE A 42 -17.90 13.19 -25.78
C ILE A 42 -17.35 14.17 -24.74
N LEU A 43 -17.65 13.91 -23.46
CA LEU A 43 -17.10 14.70 -22.36
C LEU A 43 -15.57 14.58 -22.31
N LEU A 44 -15.05 13.36 -22.48
CA LEU A 44 -13.60 13.11 -22.48
C LEU A 44 -12.88 13.93 -23.57
N ASN A 45 -13.42 14.00 -24.78
CA ASN A 45 -12.83 14.78 -25.86
C ASN A 45 -12.71 16.27 -25.48
N ARG A 46 -13.79 16.85 -24.94
CA ARG A 46 -13.80 18.25 -24.50
C ARG A 46 -12.77 18.51 -23.40
N LEU A 47 -12.65 17.59 -22.44
CA LEU A 47 -11.68 17.69 -21.37
C LEU A 47 -10.24 17.56 -21.89
N LEU A 48 -9.97 16.60 -22.78
CA LEU A 48 -8.63 16.41 -23.36
C LEU A 48 -8.17 17.64 -24.16
N ARG A 49 -9.07 18.30 -24.88
CA ARG A 49 -8.76 19.55 -25.62
C ARG A 49 -8.27 20.70 -24.73
N LEU A 50 -8.49 20.63 -23.42
CA LEU A 50 -7.96 21.63 -22.46
C LEU A 50 -6.47 21.44 -22.16
N VAL A 51 -5.94 20.22 -22.34
CA VAL A 51 -4.59 19.84 -21.92
C VAL A 51 -3.68 19.38 -23.05
N VAL A 52 -4.24 18.94 -24.17
CA VAL A 52 -3.49 18.50 -25.35
C VAL A 52 -4.03 19.14 -26.62
N ASP A 53 -3.24 19.08 -27.69
CA ASP A 53 -3.65 19.53 -29.02
C ASP A 53 -4.96 18.87 -29.46
N SER A 54 -5.77 19.63 -30.20
CA SER A 54 -7.09 19.19 -30.68
C SER A 54 -7.03 17.88 -31.47
N ASN A 55 -6.03 17.72 -32.34
CA ASN A 55 -5.89 16.51 -33.16
C ASN A 55 -5.53 15.29 -32.29
N LEU A 56 -4.72 15.51 -31.25
CA LEU A 56 -4.36 14.44 -30.32
C LEU A 56 -5.55 14.03 -29.45
N ALA A 57 -6.34 15.00 -28.98
CA ALA A 57 -7.58 14.73 -28.24
C ALA A 57 -8.58 13.91 -29.09
N ASP A 58 -8.73 14.27 -30.37
CA ASP A 58 -9.57 13.53 -31.31
C ASP A 58 -9.06 12.11 -31.55
N TYR A 59 -7.75 11.95 -31.76
CA TYR A 59 -7.12 10.63 -31.89
C TYR A 59 -7.36 9.77 -30.64
N MET A 60 -7.08 10.29 -29.45
CA MET A 60 -7.22 9.58 -28.18
C MET A 60 -8.67 9.17 -27.91
N THR A 61 -9.63 10.03 -28.27
CA THR A 61 -11.06 9.74 -28.13
C THR A 61 -11.50 8.69 -29.15
N ALA A 62 -11.22 8.90 -30.44
CA ALA A 62 -11.62 8.00 -31.52
C ALA A 62 -11.04 6.59 -31.34
N LYS A 63 -9.82 6.48 -30.79
CA LYS A 63 -9.16 5.19 -30.57
C LYS A 63 -9.84 4.33 -29.50
N ASN A 64 -10.67 4.91 -28.63
CA ASN A 64 -11.50 4.14 -27.71
C ASN A 64 -12.75 3.56 -28.38
N ASN A 65 -13.18 4.13 -29.51
CA ASN A 65 -14.34 3.67 -30.28
C ASN A 65 -13.90 2.64 -31.33
N VAL A 66 -13.62 1.42 -30.88
CA VAL A 66 -13.20 0.29 -31.73
C VAL A 66 -14.11 -0.93 -31.52
N THR A 67 -14.16 -1.80 -32.52
CA THR A 67 -14.84 -3.09 -32.41
C THR A 67 -14.01 -4.04 -31.55
N ILE A 68 -14.57 -4.47 -30.42
CA ILE A 68 -13.99 -5.49 -29.54
C ILE A 68 -14.51 -6.85 -30.00
N THR A 69 -13.60 -7.76 -30.31
CA THR A 69 -13.91 -9.11 -30.78
C THR A 69 -13.41 -10.17 -29.79
N PHE A 70 -14.25 -11.16 -29.51
CA PHE A 70 -13.87 -12.36 -28.78
C PHE A 70 -14.54 -13.57 -29.42
N LYS A 71 -13.74 -14.42 -30.08
CA LYS A 71 -14.22 -15.52 -30.93
C LYS A 71 -15.23 -14.96 -31.96
N ASP A 72 -16.47 -15.45 -31.95
CA ASP A 72 -17.52 -15.07 -32.90
C ASP A 72 -18.32 -13.83 -32.45
N MET A 73 -18.09 -13.33 -31.23
CA MET A 73 -18.79 -12.16 -30.71
C MET A 73 -18.04 -10.89 -31.05
N SER A 74 -18.74 -9.89 -31.60
CA SER A 74 -18.21 -8.56 -31.86
C SER A 74 -19.19 -7.48 -31.44
N HIS A 75 -18.68 -6.40 -30.85
CA HIS A 75 -19.46 -5.21 -30.57
C HIS A 75 -18.57 -3.97 -30.65
N VAL A 76 -19.14 -2.82 -30.97
CA VAL A 76 -18.43 -1.54 -31.01
C VAL A 76 -18.44 -0.91 -29.62
N ASN A 77 -17.25 -0.53 -29.12
CA ASN A 77 -17.13 0.14 -27.83
C ASN A 77 -17.54 1.62 -27.93
N MET A 78 -18.83 1.90 -27.80
CA MET A 78 -19.36 3.27 -27.85
C MET A 78 -19.19 4.05 -26.54
N TYR A 79 -18.96 3.37 -25.41
CA TYR A 79 -18.92 3.98 -24.09
C TYR A 79 -17.86 3.35 -23.19
N GLY A 80 -17.16 4.16 -22.41
CA GLY A 80 -16.09 3.72 -21.53
C GLY A 80 -14.71 3.68 -22.20
N LEU A 81 -13.68 3.55 -21.36
CA LEU A 81 -12.27 3.59 -21.72
C LEU A 81 -11.71 2.18 -21.95
N ILE A 82 -10.98 1.99 -23.05
CA ILE A 82 -10.23 0.75 -23.29
C ILE A 82 -8.89 0.83 -22.56
N ARG A 83 -8.77 0.04 -21.49
CA ARG A 83 -7.57 -0.01 -20.62
C ARG A 83 -6.36 -0.67 -21.29
N GLY A 84 -6.56 -1.35 -22.43
CA GLY A 84 -5.51 -1.97 -23.24
C GLY A 84 -4.58 -0.97 -23.94
N LEU A 85 -5.02 0.27 -24.14
CA LEU A 85 -4.30 1.29 -24.89
C LEU A 85 -3.10 1.81 -24.09
N GLN A 86 -2.02 2.20 -24.78
CA GLN A 86 -0.78 2.67 -24.12
C GLN A 86 -1.01 3.97 -23.33
N PHE A 87 -1.77 4.91 -23.89
CA PHE A 87 -2.11 6.19 -23.25
C PHE A 87 -3.33 6.12 -22.31
N SER A 88 -3.89 4.93 -22.06
CA SER A 88 -5.05 4.77 -21.17
C SER A 88 -4.74 5.17 -19.73
N SER A 89 -3.48 5.01 -19.30
CA SER A 89 -3.01 5.47 -17.99
C SER A 89 -3.12 6.98 -17.86
N PHE A 90 -2.70 7.74 -18.88
CA PHE A 90 -2.82 9.19 -18.90
C PHE A 90 -4.28 9.64 -18.82
N ILE A 91 -5.15 9.09 -19.68
CA ILE A 91 -6.59 9.41 -19.66
C ILE A 91 -7.18 9.10 -18.28
N SER A 92 -6.86 7.94 -17.71
CA SER A 92 -7.37 7.54 -16.39
C SER A 92 -6.95 8.50 -15.29
N GLN A 93 -5.67 8.87 -15.24
CA GLN A 93 -5.17 9.78 -14.21
C GLN A 93 -5.74 11.19 -14.35
N TYR A 94 -5.85 11.69 -15.58
CA TYR A 94 -6.42 13.00 -15.85
C TYR A 94 -7.92 13.06 -15.52
N TYR A 95 -8.68 12.04 -15.89
CA TYR A 95 -10.09 11.96 -15.55
C TYR A 95 -10.30 11.85 -14.04
N CYS A 96 -9.52 11.03 -13.35
CA CYS A 96 -9.58 10.95 -11.89
C CYS A 96 -9.13 12.26 -11.21
N LEU A 97 -8.22 13.04 -11.80
CA LEU A 97 -7.88 14.38 -11.28
C LEU A 97 -9.10 15.30 -11.26
N ILE A 98 -9.97 15.23 -12.27
CA ILE A 98 -11.22 15.99 -12.29
C ILE A 98 -12.15 15.53 -11.16
N LEU A 99 -12.22 14.22 -10.91
CA LEU A 99 -12.97 13.68 -9.77
C LEU A 99 -12.38 14.13 -8.43
N ASP A 100 -11.05 14.23 -8.32
CA ASP A 100 -10.37 14.77 -7.14
C ASP A 100 -10.80 16.21 -6.87
N LEU A 101 -10.86 17.05 -7.91
CA LEU A 101 -11.31 18.44 -7.80
C LEU A 101 -12.77 18.54 -7.36
N LEU A 102 -13.65 17.65 -7.84
CA LEU A 102 -15.05 17.60 -7.39
C LEU A 102 -15.17 17.20 -5.92
N MET A 103 -14.33 16.27 -5.44
CA MET A 103 -14.36 15.84 -4.04
C MET A 103 -13.74 16.88 -3.09
N LEU A 104 -12.60 17.46 -3.45
CA LEU A 104 -11.89 18.41 -2.59
C LEU A 104 -12.49 19.81 -2.62
N GLY A 105 -13.00 20.24 -3.77
CA GLY A 105 -13.28 21.65 -4.07
C GLY A 105 -12.01 22.39 -4.54
N LEU A 106 -12.20 23.46 -5.30
CA LEU A 106 -11.09 24.22 -5.91
C LEU A 106 -10.19 24.86 -4.86
N ASP A 107 -10.77 25.47 -3.82
CA ASP A 107 -10.01 26.15 -2.77
C ASP A 107 -9.08 25.17 -2.06
N ARG A 108 -9.63 24.05 -1.56
CA ARG A 108 -8.82 23.07 -0.84
C ARG A 108 -7.82 22.35 -1.74
N ALA A 109 -8.17 22.07 -2.99
CA ALA A 109 -7.23 21.49 -3.95
C ALA A 109 -6.05 22.44 -4.24
N SER A 110 -6.32 23.75 -4.33
CA SER A 110 -5.27 24.76 -4.55
C SER A 110 -4.34 24.90 -3.33
N GLU A 111 -4.88 24.85 -2.11
CA GLU A 111 -4.08 24.88 -0.87
C GLU A 111 -3.17 23.64 -0.76
N ILE A 112 -3.67 22.45 -1.10
CA ILE A 112 -2.89 21.21 -1.10
C ILE A 112 -1.80 21.25 -2.17
N ALA A 113 -2.12 21.70 -3.39
CA ALA A 113 -1.16 21.77 -4.50
C ALA A 113 -0.11 22.88 -4.31
N GLY A 114 -0.45 23.95 -3.60
CA GLY A 114 0.38 25.14 -3.48
C GLY A 114 0.33 26.04 -4.73
N PRO A 115 0.99 27.20 -4.69
CA PRO A 115 0.98 28.14 -5.80
C PRO A 115 1.72 27.57 -7.04
N PRO A 116 1.27 27.86 -8.27
CA PRO A 116 1.85 27.25 -9.49
C PRO A 116 3.34 27.50 -9.71
N ARG A 117 3.88 28.60 -9.18
CA ARG A 117 5.31 28.94 -9.28
C ARG A 117 6.18 28.12 -8.34
N ASP A 118 5.60 27.65 -7.23
CA ASP A 118 6.30 26.95 -6.16
C ASP A 118 5.34 25.94 -5.52
N PRO A 119 5.08 24.81 -6.21
CA PRO A 119 4.12 23.81 -5.78
C PRO A 119 4.60 23.08 -4.53
N ASN A 120 3.66 22.68 -3.69
CA ASN A 120 3.96 21.98 -2.47
C ASN A 120 4.50 20.56 -2.75
N VAL A 121 5.37 20.08 -1.86
CA VAL A 121 5.78 18.68 -1.85
C VAL A 121 4.62 17.82 -1.31
N PHE A 122 4.56 16.57 -1.74
CA PHE A 122 3.53 15.62 -1.29
C PHE A 122 3.34 15.62 0.24
N LEU A 123 2.10 15.88 0.67
CA LEU A 123 1.64 15.94 2.08
C LEU A 123 2.28 17.04 2.94
N THR A 124 2.75 18.13 2.32
CA THR A 124 3.26 19.30 3.01
C THR A 124 2.40 20.53 2.69
N PHE A 125 2.24 21.40 3.67
CA PHE A 125 1.66 22.73 3.50
C PHE A 125 2.76 23.78 3.73
N LYS A 126 2.54 24.99 3.22
CA LYS A 126 3.46 26.12 3.46
C LYS A 126 3.36 26.62 4.89
N ASP A 127 2.13 26.81 5.36
CA ASP A 127 1.83 27.44 6.63
C ASP A 127 0.82 26.61 7.44
N LEU A 128 0.98 26.63 8.76
CA LEU A 128 0.05 25.98 9.69
C LEU A 128 -1.40 26.45 9.52
N GLN A 129 -1.60 27.74 9.22
CA GLN A 129 -2.94 28.30 9.01
C GLN A 129 -3.65 27.61 7.84
N THR A 130 -2.96 27.43 6.71
CA THR A 130 -3.51 26.73 5.54
C THR A 130 -3.79 25.26 5.83
N GLU A 131 -2.96 24.60 6.65
CA GLU A 131 -3.24 23.24 7.09
C GLU A 131 -4.53 23.17 7.90
N THR A 132 -4.75 24.15 8.79
CA THR A 132 -5.89 24.19 9.73
C THR A 132 -7.20 24.75 9.21
N ASN A 133 -7.17 25.46 8.08
CA ASN A 133 -8.34 26.15 7.52
C ASN A 133 -9.50 25.19 7.12
N SER A 134 -9.19 23.93 6.82
CA SER A 134 -10.18 22.94 6.38
C SER A 134 -10.12 21.67 7.23
N PRO A 135 -11.25 20.96 7.42
CA PRO A 135 -11.23 19.64 8.03
C PRO A 135 -10.39 18.62 7.24
N ILE A 136 -10.33 18.71 5.91
CA ILE A 136 -9.57 17.78 5.06
C ILE A 136 -8.08 18.08 5.20
N ARG A 137 -7.30 17.28 5.92
CA ARG A 137 -5.87 17.52 6.15
C ARG A 137 -4.99 16.91 5.08
N LEU A 138 -5.19 15.64 4.75
CA LEU A 138 -4.36 14.94 3.77
C LEU A 138 -5.22 14.29 2.70
N TYR A 139 -4.71 14.29 1.47
CA TYR A 139 -5.32 13.61 0.33
C TYR A 139 -4.25 12.84 -0.45
N SER A 140 -4.56 11.60 -0.82
CA SER A 140 -3.76 10.84 -1.78
C SER A 140 -4.68 9.97 -2.61
N ARG A 141 -4.36 9.85 -3.91
CA ARG A 141 -5.02 8.90 -4.81
C ARG A 141 -3.99 7.99 -5.45
N TYR A 142 -4.27 6.70 -5.41
CA TYR A 142 -3.52 5.66 -6.09
C TYR A 142 -4.42 5.01 -7.16
N ILE A 143 -4.27 5.48 -8.40
CA ILE A 143 -5.11 5.06 -9.55
C ILE A 143 -6.58 5.40 -9.31
N ASP A 144 -7.37 4.44 -8.82
CA ASP A 144 -8.80 4.49 -8.56
C ASP A 144 -9.15 4.39 -7.06
N GLU A 145 -8.18 4.05 -6.22
CA GLU A 145 -8.30 4.06 -4.76
C GLU A 145 -7.81 5.41 -4.22
N PHE A 146 -8.51 5.98 -3.24
CA PHE A 146 -8.11 7.22 -2.61
C PHE A 146 -8.23 7.17 -1.09
N HIS A 147 -7.46 8.04 -0.46
CA HIS A 147 -7.23 8.12 0.98
C HIS A 147 -7.39 9.58 1.40
N MET A 148 -8.31 9.84 2.32
CA MET A 148 -8.57 11.17 2.88
C MET A 148 -8.44 11.13 4.39
N LEU A 149 -7.69 12.08 4.94
CA LEU A 149 -7.63 12.30 6.39
C LEU A 149 -8.36 13.58 6.73
N PHE A 150 -9.25 13.51 7.70
CA PHE A 150 -9.97 14.64 8.26
C PHE A 150 -9.58 14.86 9.71
N LYS A 151 -9.48 16.11 10.14
CA LYS A 151 -9.43 16.51 11.55
C LYS A 151 -10.60 17.45 11.81
N PHE A 152 -11.57 16.99 12.61
CA PHE A 152 -12.75 17.75 12.97
C PHE A 152 -12.64 18.29 14.39
N THR A 153 -13.08 19.52 14.58
CA THR A 153 -13.42 20.03 15.92
C THR A 153 -14.71 19.39 16.42
N HIS A 154 -14.98 19.51 17.73
CA HIS A 154 -16.19 18.96 18.33
C HIS A 154 -17.48 19.54 17.71
N GLU A 155 -17.48 20.84 17.38
CA GLU A 155 -18.63 21.52 16.77
C GLU A 155 -18.88 21.07 15.33
N GLU A 156 -17.81 20.97 14.52
CA GLU A 156 -17.90 20.51 13.14
C GLU A 156 -18.40 19.06 13.07
N ALA A 157 -17.83 18.17 13.89
CA ALA A 157 -18.25 16.77 13.96
C ALA A 157 -19.73 16.66 14.35
N ARG A 158 -20.17 17.43 15.36
CA ARG A 158 -21.58 17.45 15.79
C ARG A 158 -22.51 17.96 14.68
N SER A 159 -22.13 19.06 14.02
CA SER A 159 -22.91 19.65 12.93
C SER A 159 -23.06 18.68 11.75
N LEU A 160 -21.97 18.01 11.35
CA LEU A 160 -21.98 17.04 10.26
C LEU A 160 -22.85 15.82 10.58
N ILE A 161 -22.74 15.28 11.80
CA ILE A 161 -23.59 14.18 12.26
C ILE A 161 -25.07 14.59 12.26
N GLN A 162 -25.38 15.79 12.73
CA GLN A 162 -26.77 16.29 12.77
C GLN A 162 -27.37 16.43 11.37
N LYS A 163 -26.61 16.93 10.39
CA LYS A 163 -27.05 17.00 8.99
C LYS A 163 -27.32 15.59 8.44
N TYR A 164 -26.41 14.66 8.67
CA TYR A 164 -26.55 13.27 8.24
C TYR A 164 -27.81 12.60 8.83
N LEU A 165 -28.02 12.73 10.15
CA LEU A 165 -29.16 12.12 10.84
C LEU A 165 -30.50 12.80 10.51
N THR A 166 -30.48 14.06 10.06
CA THR A 166 -31.68 14.72 9.54
C THR A 166 -32.16 14.06 8.25
N GLU A 167 -31.25 13.71 7.34
CA GLU A 167 -31.61 13.02 6.09
C GLU A 167 -31.80 11.51 6.27
N HIS A 168 -31.06 10.90 7.19
CA HIS A 168 -31.05 9.46 7.44
C HIS A 168 -31.31 9.22 8.94
N PRO A 169 -32.57 9.35 9.40
CA PRO A 169 -32.91 9.14 10.81
C PRO A 169 -32.66 7.69 11.21
N ASP A 170 -31.96 7.51 12.35
CA ASP A 170 -31.66 6.20 12.93
C ASP A 170 -32.25 6.09 14.36
N PRO A 171 -33.56 5.82 14.49
CA PRO A 171 -34.21 5.70 15.80
C PRO A 171 -33.78 4.44 16.56
N ASN A 172 -33.38 3.38 15.86
CA ASN A 172 -33.09 2.06 16.42
C ASN A 172 -31.60 1.81 16.72
N ASN A 173 -30.72 2.78 16.44
CA ASN A 173 -29.26 2.63 16.51
C ASN A 173 -28.70 1.53 15.57
N GLU A 174 -29.34 1.34 14.42
CA GLU A 174 -28.95 0.35 13.42
C GLU A 174 -27.69 0.76 12.65
N ASN A 175 -27.23 2.01 12.75
CA ASN A 175 -26.00 2.46 12.09
C ASN A 175 -24.76 1.66 12.50
N ILE A 176 -24.76 1.03 13.68
CA ILE A 176 -23.67 0.15 14.12
C ILE A 176 -23.64 -1.14 13.29
N VAL A 177 -24.80 -1.61 12.84
CA VAL A 177 -24.94 -2.81 12.01
C VAL A 177 -24.41 -2.51 10.60
N GLY A 178 -23.56 -3.40 10.09
CA GLY A 178 -22.97 -3.23 8.76
C GLY A 178 -21.84 -2.18 8.68
N TYR A 179 -21.31 -1.73 9.82
CA TYR A 179 -20.07 -0.94 9.82
C TYR A 179 -18.86 -1.87 9.59
N ASN A 180 -18.14 -1.66 8.48
CA ASN A 180 -16.99 -2.46 8.12
C ASN A 180 -15.85 -2.27 9.14
N ASN A 181 -15.24 -3.36 9.60
CA ASN A 181 -14.09 -3.30 10.52
C ASN A 181 -13.00 -4.31 10.14
N LYS A 182 -11.75 -3.97 10.45
CA LYS A 182 -10.56 -4.72 10.04
C LYS A 182 -10.34 -5.92 10.95
N LYS A 183 -10.81 -7.10 10.50
CA LYS A 183 -10.72 -8.36 11.28
C LYS A 183 -9.31 -8.94 11.40
N CYS A 184 -8.33 -8.39 10.68
CA CYS A 184 -6.91 -8.77 10.77
C CYS A 184 -6.23 -8.34 12.08
N TRP A 185 -6.78 -7.35 12.78
CA TRP A 185 -6.29 -6.90 14.09
C TRP A 185 -7.01 -7.65 15.23
N PRO A 186 -6.42 -7.79 16.42
CA PRO A 186 -7.13 -8.25 17.63
C PRO A 186 -8.27 -7.30 18.02
N ARG A 187 -9.26 -7.78 18.78
CA ARG A 187 -10.46 -6.97 19.12
C ARG A 187 -10.12 -5.64 19.80
N ASP A 188 -9.12 -5.62 20.66
CA ASP A 188 -8.73 -4.39 21.39
C ASP A 188 -7.95 -3.39 20.53
N ALA A 189 -7.37 -3.87 19.44
CA ALA A 189 -6.64 -3.06 18.47
C ALA A 189 -7.52 -2.55 17.31
N ARG A 190 -8.75 -3.04 17.20
CA ARG A 190 -9.73 -2.59 16.20
C ARG A 190 -10.39 -1.29 16.62
N MET A 191 -11.05 -0.63 15.67
CA MET A 191 -11.96 0.46 15.98
C MET A 191 -13.14 -0.08 16.81
N ARG A 192 -13.37 0.53 17.96
CA ARG A 192 -14.54 0.33 18.83
C ARG A 192 -15.73 1.06 18.23
N LEU A 193 -16.88 0.39 18.21
CA LEU A 193 -18.08 0.90 17.55
C LEU A 193 -18.93 1.70 18.53
N MET A 194 -18.49 2.91 18.85
CA MET A 194 -19.25 3.88 19.63
C MET A 194 -20.26 4.61 18.74
N LYS A 195 -21.45 4.92 19.26
CA LYS A 195 -22.53 5.57 18.48
C LYS A 195 -22.06 6.87 17.81
N HIS A 196 -21.32 7.71 18.54
CA HIS A 196 -20.77 8.97 18.02
C HIS A 196 -19.83 8.71 16.83
N ASP A 197 -18.82 7.85 17.01
CA ASP A 197 -17.80 7.57 16.00
C ASP A 197 -18.37 6.88 14.75
N VAL A 198 -19.32 5.95 14.94
CA VAL A 198 -20.00 5.27 13.84
C VAL A 198 -20.81 6.27 13.01
N ASN A 199 -21.58 7.14 13.67
CA ASN A 199 -22.35 8.18 12.99
C ASN A 199 -21.43 9.18 12.28
N LEU A 200 -20.32 9.58 12.90
CA LEU A 200 -19.33 10.46 12.27
C LEU A 200 -18.74 9.82 11.01
N GLY A 201 -18.32 8.56 11.08
CA GLY A 201 -17.76 7.85 9.94
C GLY A 201 -18.76 7.70 8.78
N ARG A 202 -20.04 7.43 9.08
CA ARG A 202 -21.10 7.38 8.06
C ARG A 202 -21.40 8.77 7.49
N ALA A 203 -21.42 9.80 8.31
CA ALA A 203 -21.69 11.18 7.89
C ALA A 203 -20.59 11.69 6.95
N VAL A 204 -19.31 11.45 7.27
CA VAL A 204 -18.17 11.79 6.40
C VAL A 204 -18.28 11.07 5.06
N PHE A 205 -18.57 9.77 5.07
CA PHE A 205 -18.74 9.01 3.83
C PHE A 205 -19.92 9.52 2.99
N TRP A 206 -21.05 9.83 3.64
CA TRP A 206 -22.24 10.39 2.98
C TRP A 206 -21.94 11.75 2.34
N GLU A 207 -21.23 12.63 3.04
CA GLU A 207 -20.84 13.94 2.51
C GLU A 207 -19.97 13.80 1.27
N ILE A 208 -18.89 13.02 1.34
CA ILE A 208 -17.97 12.81 0.20
C ILE A 208 -18.68 12.12 -0.96
N LYS A 209 -19.59 11.18 -0.68
CA LYS A 209 -20.39 10.52 -1.70
C LYS A 209 -21.32 11.49 -2.44
N ASN A 210 -21.86 12.49 -1.75
CA ASN A 210 -22.77 13.47 -2.35
C ASN A 210 -22.05 14.52 -3.21
N ARG A 211 -20.74 14.73 -3.00
CA ARG A 211 -19.93 15.60 -3.87
C ARG A 211 -19.74 15.02 -5.28
N LEU A 212 -19.99 13.73 -5.47
CA LEU A 212 -19.80 13.03 -6.75
C LEU A 212 -21.12 12.77 -7.48
N PRO A 213 -21.30 13.29 -8.72
CA PRO A 213 -22.42 12.91 -9.57
C PRO A 213 -22.38 11.42 -9.91
N LYS A 214 -23.50 10.71 -9.64
CA LYS A 214 -23.63 9.25 -9.89
C LYS A 214 -23.40 8.84 -11.36
N THR A 215 -23.56 9.78 -12.28
CA THR A 215 -23.32 9.61 -13.72
C THR A 215 -21.84 9.39 -14.03
N LEU A 216 -20.94 10.09 -13.33
CA LEU A 216 -19.48 9.96 -13.52
C LEU A 216 -18.94 8.73 -12.76
N THR A 217 -19.22 8.66 -11.46
CA THR A 217 -18.80 7.55 -10.61
C THR A 217 -19.67 7.50 -9.34
N THR A 218 -19.47 6.48 -8.50
CA THR A 218 -20.10 6.43 -7.18
C THR A 218 -19.17 5.78 -6.17
N LEU A 219 -19.47 5.96 -4.89
CA LEU A 219 -18.77 5.30 -3.80
C LEU A 219 -19.70 4.28 -3.15
N LYS A 220 -19.21 3.04 -3.03
CA LYS A 220 -19.90 1.95 -2.36
C LYS A 220 -19.36 1.79 -0.94
N TRP A 221 -20.25 1.76 0.04
CA TRP A 221 -19.86 1.58 1.45
C TRP A 221 -19.18 0.23 1.67
N GLN A 222 -19.64 -0.83 0.98
CA GLN A 222 -19.13 -2.18 1.12
C GLN A 222 -17.63 -2.29 0.78
N ASP A 223 -17.18 -1.53 -0.22
CA ASP A 223 -15.79 -1.51 -0.69
C ASP A 223 -14.95 -0.43 0.03
N SER A 224 -15.58 0.36 0.90
CA SER A 224 -14.95 1.45 1.64
C SER A 224 -14.72 1.07 3.10
N PHE A 225 -13.82 1.80 3.74
CA PHE A 225 -13.60 1.71 5.17
C PHE A 225 -13.32 3.10 5.72
N VAL A 226 -13.89 3.38 6.89
CA VAL A 226 -13.68 4.63 7.61
C VAL A 226 -13.21 4.24 9.01
N SER A 227 -12.13 4.84 9.47
CA SER A 227 -11.62 4.69 10.83
C SER A 227 -11.71 6.03 11.53
N VAL A 228 -12.25 6.05 12.75
CA VAL A 228 -12.31 7.24 13.59
C VAL A 228 -11.37 7.06 14.77
N TYR A 229 -10.44 8.00 14.94
CA TYR A 229 -9.65 8.18 16.14
C TYR A 229 -10.31 9.26 16.99
N SER A 230 -10.63 8.92 18.23
CA SER A 230 -11.42 9.73 19.16
C SER A 230 -10.96 9.49 20.60
N LYS A 231 -11.63 10.11 21.58
CA LYS A 231 -11.40 9.82 23.00
C LYS A 231 -11.61 8.34 23.37
N ASP A 232 -12.51 7.65 22.66
CA ASP A 232 -12.84 6.25 22.92
C ASP A 232 -11.98 5.29 22.09
N ASN A 233 -11.53 5.75 20.91
CA ASN A 233 -10.76 4.98 19.94
C ASN A 233 -9.27 5.41 19.91
N PRO A 234 -8.34 4.61 20.46
CA PRO A 234 -6.92 4.98 20.54
C PRO A 234 -6.11 4.70 19.26
N ASN A 235 -6.65 3.92 18.33
CA ASN A 235 -5.96 3.48 17.12
C ASN A 235 -6.54 4.16 15.88
N LEU A 236 -5.69 4.58 14.95
CA LEU A 236 -6.09 4.97 13.60
C LEU A 236 -5.76 3.84 12.63
N LEU A 237 -6.76 3.32 11.92
CA LEU A 237 -6.64 2.16 11.04
C LEU A 237 -6.83 2.56 9.58
N PHE A 238 -6.02 1.99 8.69
CA PHE A 238 -6.25 2.08 7.25
C PHE A 238 -5.46 0.99 6.52
N SER A 239 -5.75 0.84 5.23
CA SER A 239 -5.03 -0.02 4.30
C SER A 239 -4.65 0.74 3.05
N MET A 240 -3.40 0.59 2.64
CA MET A 240 -2.86 1.26 1.45
C MET A 240 -1.91 0.30 0.73
N SER A 241 -2.06 0.19 -0.59
CA SER A 241 -1.21 -0.65 -1.46
C SER A 241 -1.00 -2.09 -0.95
N GLY A 242 -2.04 -2.70 -0.36
CA GLY A 242 -1.98 -4.07 0.15
C GLY A 242 -1.36 -4.24 1.54
N PHE A 243 -0.97 -3.16 2.22
CA PHE A 243 -0.62 -3.17 3.64
C PHE A 243 -1.85 -2.80 4.48
N GLU A 244 -1.99 -3.43 5.63
CA GLU A 244 -2.90 -3.04 6.71
C GLU A 244 -2.06 -2.35 7.79
N ILE A 245 -2.43 -1.11 8.13
CA ILE A 245 -1.65 -0.25 9.03
C ILE A 245 -2.52 0.16 10.21
N ARG A 246 -1.90 0.14 11.39
CA ARG A 246 -2.46 0.66 12.63
C ARG A 246 -1.48 1.64 13.24
N ILE A 247 -1.88 2.91 13.36
CA ILE A 247 -1.09 3.92 14.06
C ILE A 247 -1.61 4.05 15.49
N LEU A 248 -0.69 3.95 16.46
CA LEU A 248 -0.93 4.14 17.88
C LEU A 248 -0.02 5.26 18.39
N PRO A 249 -0.57 6.41 18.85
CA PRO A 249 0.22 7.45 19.48
C PRO A 249 0.64 7.05 20.90
N LYS A 250 1.85 7.47 21.28
CA LYS A 250 2.48 7.22 22.59
C LYS A 250 1.63 7.71 23.76
N ILE A 251 0.93 8.84 23.58
CA ILE A 251 0.06 9.47 24.59
C ILE A 251 -1.09 8.54 25.01
N ARG A 252 -1.56 7.67 24.10
CA ARG A 252 -2.70 6.77 24.33
C ARG A 252 -2.28 5.33 24.64
N ALA A 253 -0.98 5.06 24.64
CA ALA A 253 -0.46 3.73 24.82
C ALA A 253 -0.32 3.38 26.30
N PRO A 254 -0.62 2.12 26.70
CA PRO A 254 -0.29 1.65 28.04
C PRO A 254 1.23 1.72 28.25
N SER A 255 1.63 2.16 29.44
CA SER A 255 2.98 2.64 29.80
C SER A 255 4.16 1.68 29.56
N GLN A 256 3.90 0.41 29.23
CA GLN A 256 4.93 -0.62 28.96
C GLN A 256 5.09 -0.98 27.47
N GLN A 257 4.26 -0.47 26.56
CA GLN A 257 4.24 -0.95 25.16
C GLN A 257 5.30 -0.29 24.26
N PHE A 258 5.86 0.85 24.68
CA PHE A 258 6.81 1.66 23.90
C PHE A 258 8.30 1.40 24.22
N THR A 259 8.62 0.56 25.21
CA THR A 259 9.99 0.34 25.67
C THR A 259 10.79 -0.66 24.84
N THR A 260 10.14 -1.52 24.04
CA THR A 260 10.83 -2.52 23.20
C THR A 260 10.46 -2.34 21.73
N SER A 261 11.43 -1.97 20.89
CA SER A 261 11.26 -1.96 19.43
C SER A 261 11.08 -3.41 18.94
N LYS A 262 9.86 -3.76 18.50
CA LYS A 262 9.59 -5.04 17.84
C LYS A 262 9.89 -4.92 16.35
N ASP A 263 10.43 -6.00 15.77
CA ASP A 263 10.60 -6.11 14.32
C ASP A 263 9.24 -5.92 13.61
N GLY A 264 9.23 -5.12 12.54
CA GLY A 264 8.03 -4.84 11.73
C GLY A 264 7.08 -3.77 12.28
N VAL A 265 7.52 -2.99 13.26
CA VAL A 265 6.83 -1.77 13.73
C VAL A 265 7.64 -0.56 13.31
N TRP A 266 7.00 0.41 12.67
CA TRP A 266 7.65 1.69 12.36
C TRP A 266 7.52 2.64 13.53
N ASP A 267 8.67 3.13 13.99
CA ASP A 267 8.72 4.25 14.93
C ASP A 267 8.64 5.57 14.15
N LEU A 268 7.51 6.26 14.29
CA LEU A 268 7.28 7.56 13.67
C LEU A 268 7.84 8.67 14.57
N ARG A 269 8.77 9.44 14.01
CA ARG A 269 9.41 10.57 14.71
C ARG A 269 8.77 11.86 14.29
N ASN A 270 8.59 12.82 15.18
CA ASN A 270 8.25 14.17 14.76
C ASN A 270 9.44 14.79 14.02
N GLU A 271 9.17 15.50 12.94
CA GLU A 271 10.22 16.16 12.17
C GLU A 271 10.88 17.33 12.92
N ILE A 272 10.14 18.04 13.76
CA ILE A 272 10.62 19.19 14.53
C ILE A 272 11.35 18.72 15.80
N THR A 273 10.65 17.98 16.68
CA THR A 273 11.21 17.59 17.99
C THR A 273 12.14 16.38 17.92
N LYS A 274 12.13 15.64 16.79
CA LYS A 274 12.84 14.36 16.60
C LYS A 274 12.43 13.25 17.58
N GLU A 275 11.44 13.48 18.44
CA GLU A 275 10.92 12.51 19.39
C GLU A 275 10.04 11.47 18.71
N ARG A 276 9.99 10.26 19.26
CA ARG A 276 9.07 9.20 18.83
C ARG A 276 7.69 9.46 19.42
N ILE A 277 6.74 9.87 18.57
CA ILE A 277 5.38 10.24 19.01
C ILE A 277 4.38 9.10 18.76
N ALA A 278 4.57 8.30 17.72
CA ALA A 278 3.65 7.23 17.37
C ALA A 278 4.38 5.99 16.83
N GLN A 279 3.69 4.85 16.89
CA GLN A 279 4.12 3.60 16.28
C GLN A 279 3.10 3.16 15.23
N ALA A 280 3.59 2.73 14.07
CA ALA A 280 2.78 2.13 13.03
C ALA A 280 3.06 0.62 12.93
N TYR A 281 2.05 -0.17 13.26
CA TYR A 281 2.06 -1.62 13.11
C TYR A 281 1.62 -1.98 11.69
N LEU A 282 2.33 -2.92 11.07
CA LEU A 282 2.11 -3.32 9.68
C LEU A 282 1.70 -4.79 9.60
N LYS A 283 0.70 -5.07 8.76
CA LYS A 283 0.33 -6.44 8.35
C LYS A 283 0.09 -6.49 6.84
N VAL A 284 0.13 -7.69 6.28
CA VAL A 284 -0.24 -7.93 4.87
C VAL A 284 -1.76 -8.04 4.76
N SER A 285 -2.35 -7.37 3.77
CA SER A 285 -3.79 -7.44 3.53
C SER A 285 -4.23 -8.83 3.07
N GLU A 286 -5.45 -9.23 3.45
CA GLU A 286 -6.01 -10.52 3.05
C GLU A 286 -6.14 -10.66 1.53
N SER A 287 -6.46 -9.56 0.84
CA SER A 287 -6.51 -9.53 -0.63
C SER A 287 -5.15 -9.84 -1.26
N SER A 288 -4.06 -9.34 -0.68
CA SER A 288 -2.69 -9.59 -1.16
C SER A 288 -2.23 -11.02 -0.88
N MET A 289 -2.60 -11.57 0.29
CA MET A 289 -2.34 -12.98 0.63
C MET A 289 -3.03 -13.92 -0.38
N ARG A 290 -4.31 -13.66 -0.70
CA ARG A 290 -5.06 -14.44 -1.70
C ARG A 290 -4.47 -14.30 -3.11
N LYS A 291 -4.01 -13.11 -3.50
CA LYS A 291 -3.30 -12.90 -4.79
C LYS A 291 -2.04 -13.77 -4.88
N PHE A 292 -1.25 -13.82 -3.82
CA PHE A 292 -0.07 -14.68 -3.75
C PHE A 292 -0.46 -16.16 -3.84
N GLU A 293 -1.45 -16.61 -3.06
CA GLU A 293 -1.92 -17.99 -3.14
C GLU A 293 -2.38 -18.38 -4.56
N ASN A 294 -3.18 -17.52 -5.20
CA ASN A 294 -3.65 -17.75 -6.57
C ASN A 294 -2.50 -17.77 -7.57
N ARG A 295 -1.47 -16.94 -7.38
CA ARG A 295 -0.26 -16.99 -8.21
C ARG A 295 0.44 -18.35 -8.09
N ILE A 296 0.59 -18.89 -6.87
CA ILE A 296 1.18 -20.21 -6.67
C ILE A 296 0.29 -21.32 -7.24
N ARG A 297 -1.03 -21.24 -7.08
CA ARG A 297 -1.99 -22.17 -7.72
C ARG A 297 -1.82 -22.19 -9.24
N MET A 298 -1.69 -21.02 -9.87
CA MET A 298 -1.42 -20.90 -11.30
C MET A 298 -0.08 -21.55 -11.70
N VAL A 299 0.97 -21.37 -10.90
CA VAL A 299 2.26 -22.04 -11.12
C VAL A 299 2.09 -23.56 -11.11
N LEU A 300 1.33 -24.11 -10.16
CA LEU A 300 1.05 -25.54 -10.03
C LEU A 300 0.19 -26.09 -11.18
N MET A 301 -0.83 -25.35 -11.62
CA MET A 301 -1.70 -25.75 -12.73
C MET A 301 -0.98 -25.71 -14.09
N ALA A 302 -0.12 -24.72 -14.31
CA ALA A 302 0.64 -24.55 -15.54
C ALA A 302 1.87 -25.47 -15.65
N SER A 303 2.18 -26.26 -14.62
CA SER A 303 3.38 -27.10 -14.56
C SER A 303 3.11 -28.58 -14.85
N GLY A 304 2.34 -28.86 -15.91
CA GLY A 304 2.01 -30.22 -16.38
C GLY A 304 3.23 -31.11 -16.64
N SER A 305 4.03 -30.75 -17.66
CA SER A 305 5.26 -31.46 -18.07
C SER A 305 6.47 -30.54 -18.15
N THR A 306 6.50 -29.48 -17.35
CA THR A 306 7.62 -28.53 -17.32
C THR A 306 8.77 -29.04 -16.47
N THR A 307 10.01 -28.67 -16.80
CA THR A 307 11.19 -29.00 -16.00
C THR A 307 11.08 -28.50 -14.55
N PHE A 308 11.62 -29.23 -13.58
CA PHE A 308 11.58 -28.85 -12.16
C PHE A 308 12.23 -27.49 -11.90
N THR A 309 13.31 -27.18 -12.62
CA THR A 309 13.97 -25.88 -12.57
C THR A 309 13.04 -24.72 -12.95
N LYS A 310 12.14 -24.90 -13.94
CA LYS A 310 11.15 -23.87 -14.32
C LYS A 310 10.10 -23.67 -13.23
N ILE A 311 9.67 -24.73 -12.55
CA ILE A 311 8.72 -24.65 -11.43
C ILE A 311 9.35 -23.85 -10.28
N VAL A 312 10.59 -24.19 -9.91
CA VAL A 312 11.33 -23.52 -8.83
C VAL A 312 11.65 -22.07 -9.18
N ASN A 313 11.99 -21.76 -10.44
CA ASN A 313 12.19 -20.37 -10.87
C ASN A 313 10.93 -19.52 -10.70
N LYS A 314 9.76 -20.05 -11.09
CA LYS A 314 8.48 -19.34 -10.91
C LYS A 314 8.13 -19.15 -9.44
N TRP A 315 8.43 -20.14 -8.59
CA TRP A 315 8.32 -20.01 -7.13
C TRP A 315 9.24 -18.90 -6.61
N ASN A 316 10.53 -18.94 -6.96
CA ASN A 316 11.52 -17.96 -6.51
C ASN A 316 11.10 -16.54 -6.92
N THR A 317 10.68 -16.32 -8.16
CA THR A 317 10.20 -14.99 -8.61
C THR A 317 8.98 -14.53 -7.82
N ALA A 318 8.01 -15.42 -7.56
CA ALA A 318 6.82 -15.08 -6.78
C ALA A 318 7.16 -14.79 -5.31
N LEU A 319 8.03 -15.60 -4.70
CA LEU A 319 8.47 -15.44 -3.31
C LEU A 319 9.29 -14.17 -3.13
N ILE A 320 10.27 -13.91 -4.01
CA ILE A 320 11.07 -12.69 -3.99
C ILE A 320 10.14 -11.48 -4.15
N GLY A 321 9.25 -11.46 -5.15
CA GLY A 321 8.35 -10.34 -5.38
C GLY A 321 7.45 -10.02 -4.17
N LEU A 322 6.99 -11.05 -3.45
CA LEU A 322 6.26 -10.87 -2.20
C LEU A 322 7.17 -10.33 -1.07
N MET A 323 8.30 -11.00 -0.84
CA MET A 323 9.17 -10.72 0.31
C MET A 323 9.87 -9.37 0.19
N THR A 324 10.29 -8.95 -1.00
CA THR A 324 10.92 -7.64 -1.22
C THR A 324 9.90 -6.50 -1.22
N TYR A 325 8.63 -6.77 -1.53
CA TYR A 325 7.55 -5.79 -1.44
C TYR A 325 7.07 -5.59 -0.01
N PHE A 326 6.66 -6.64 0.69
CA PHE A 326 6.07 -6.54 2.03
C PHE A 326 7.08 -6.55 3.19
N ARG A 327 8.24 -7.19 2.99
CA ARG A 327 9.37 -7.24 3.95
C ARG A 327 8.92 -7.56 5.39
N GLU A 328 9.06 -6.59 6.27
CA GLU A 328 8.79 -6.70 7.71
C GLU A 328 7.31 -6.93 8.05
N ALA A 329 6.37 -6.52 7.18
CA ALA A 329 4.94 -6.78 7.38
C ALA A 329 4.59 -8.29 7.33
N VAL A 330 5.41 -9.10 6.66
CA VAL A 330 5.21 -10.56 6.57
C VAL A 330 5.38 -11.22 7.94
N ILE A 331 6.32 -10.75 8.76
CA ILE A 331 6.59 -11.33 10.09
C ILE A 331 5.42 -11.09 11.04
N ASN A 332 4.82 -9.91 10.98
CA ASN A 332 3.67 -9.55 11.81
C ASN A 332 2.35 -10.20 11.37
N THR A 333 2.38 -10.95 10.27
CA THR A 333 1.21 -11.62 9.71
C THR A 333 1.35 -13.14 9.81
N PRO A 334 0.97 -13.76 10.94
CA PRO A 334 1.13 -15.21 11.13
C PRO A 334 0.36 -16.03 10.08
N GLU A 335 -0.80 -15.54 9.61
CA GLU A 335 -1.57 -16.18 8.55
C GLU A 335 -0.79 -16.26 7.23
N MET A 336 0.07 -15.27 6.98
CA MET A 336 0.93 -15.25 5.79
C MET A 336 2.09 -16.24 5.93
N LEU A 337 2.69 -16.34 7.11
CA LEU A 337 3.74 -17.34 7.39
C LEU A 337 3.20 -18.77 7.19
N ASP A 338 1.99 -19.03 7.68
CA ASP A 338 1.30 -20.31 7.46
C ASP A 338 1.03 -20.59 5.97
N LEU A 339 0.63 -19.57 5.22
CA LEU A 339 0.42 -19.68 3.79
C LEU A 339 1.72 -19.95 3.03
N LEU A 340 2.83 -19.31 3.42
CA LEU A 340 4.16 -19.53 2.83
C LEU A 340 4.63 -20.97 3.02
N VAL A 341 4.54 -21.49 4.25
CA VAL A 341 4.86 -22.89 4.57
C VAL A 341 4.02 -23.86 3.73
N LYS A 342 2.70 -23.61 3.62
CA LYS A 342 1.80 -24.46 2.83
C LYS A 342 2.14 -24.42 1.34
N CYS A 343 2.42 -23.25 0.79
CA CYS A 343 2.74 -23.07 -0.62
C CYS A 343 4.10 -23.69 -0.98
N GLU A 344 5.10 -23.52 -0.13
CA GLU A 344 6.43 -24.12 -0.30
C GLU A 344 6.33 -25.66 -0.32
N ASN A 345 5.62 -26.24 0.66
CA ASN A 345 5.35 -27.68 0.70
C ASN A 345 4.60 -28.18 -0.55
N LYS A 346 3.65 -27.41 -1.09
CA LYS A 346 2.93 -27.78 -2.32
C LYS A 346 3.86 -27.80 -3.54
N ILE A 347 4.77 -26.84 -3.66
CA ILE A 347 5.76 -26.80 -4.74
C ILE A 347 6.72 -27.99 -4.65
N GLN A 348 7.26 -28.28 -3.46
CA GLN A 348 8.09 -29.46 -3.25
C GLN A 348 7.34 -30.74 -3.57
N THR A 349 6.09 -30.87 -3.12
CA THR A 349 5.24 -32.04 -3.38
C THR A 349 4.98 -32.22 -4.88
N ARG A 350 4.85 -31.13 -5.66
CA ARG A 350 4.71 -31.21 -7.11
C ARG A 350 5.94 -31.81 -7.78
N ILE A 351 7.14 -31.45 -7.33
CA ILE A 351 8.41 -32.02 -7.83
C ILE A 351 8.52 -33.49 -7.45
N LYS A 352 8.20 -33.84 -6.18
CA LYS A 352 8.14 -35.21 -5.67
C LYS A 352 7.22 -36.10 -6.54
N ILE A 353 6.01 -35.63 -6.84
CA ILE A 353 5.06 -36.32 -7.75
C ILE A 353 5.64 -36.51 -9.15
N GLY A 354 6.40 -35.54 -9.67
CA GLY A 354 7.07 -35.67 -10.96
C GLY A 354 8.12 -36.79 -11.01
N LEU A 355 8.64 -37.23 -9.86
CA LEU A 355 9.56 -38.36 -9.72
C LEU A 355 8.87 -39.62 -9.18
N ASN A 356 7.53 -39.64 -9.19
CA ASN A 356 6.69 -40.74 -8.73
C ASN A 356 7.01 -41.26 -7.32
N SER A 357 7.40 -40.37 -6.40
CA SER A 357 7.65 -40.70 -5.00
C SER A 357 7.26 -39.52 -4.11
N LYS A 358 6.69 -39.77 -2.94
CA LYS A 358 6.46 -38.75 -1.90
C LYS A 358 7.28 -38.99 -0.63
N MET A 359 8.09 -40.04 -0.60
CA MET A 359 8.80 -40.49 0.59
C MET A 359 9.85 -39.46 1.05
N PRO A 360 9.76 -38.89 2.27
CA PRO A 360 10.66 -37.83 2.73
C PRO A 360 12.16 -38.21 2.67
N SER A 361 12.52 -39.45 2.99
CA SER A 361 13.91 -39.93 2.97
C SER A 361 14.58 -39.86 1.60
N ARG A 362 13.80 -39.92 0.51
CA ARG A 362 14.33 -39.78 -0.86
C ARG A 362 14.53 -38.33 -1.29
N PHE A 363 13.99 -37.38 -0.52
CA PHE A 363 13.98 -35.96 -0.84
C PHE A 363 14.47 -35.13 0.34
N PRO A 364 15.75 -35.30 0.75
CA PRO A 364 16.35 -34.43 1.74
C PRO A 364 16.34 -32.97 1.24
N PRO A 365 16.32 -31.97 2.14
CA PRO A 365 16.24 -30.55 1.77
C PRO A 365 17.31 -30.13 0.75
N VAL A 366 18.50 -30.72 0.80
CA VAL A 366 19.62 -30.48 -0.12
C VAL A 366 19.23 -30.61 -1.61
N VAL A 367 18.30 -31.49 -1.97
CA VAL A 367 17.84 -31.66 -3.37
C VAL A 367 17.14 -30.39 -3.87
N PHE A 368 16.43 -29.69 -2.99
CA PHE A 368 15.67 -28.49 -3.34
C PHE A 368 16.52 -27.21 -3.23
N TYR A 369 17.30 -27.08 -2.16
CA TYR A 369 17.93 -25.80 -1.79
C TYR A 369 19.36 -25.61 -2.32
N THR A 370 20.04 -26.67 -2.76
CA THR A 370 21.38 -26.54 -3.34
C THR A 370 21.34 -25.62 -4.58
N PRO A 371 22.28 -24.67 -4.73
CA PRO A 371 22.35 -23.79 -5.89
C PRO A 371 22.44 -24.56 -7.21
N LYS A 372 21.99 -23.93 -8.30
CA LYS A 372 21.93 -24.58 -9.62
C LYS A 372 23.33 -24.87 -10.17
N GLU A 373 24.28 -24.03 -9.81
CA GLU A 373 25.70 -24.14 -10.14
C GLU A 373 26.30 -25.43 -9.57
N LEU A 374 25.72 -25.96 -8.49
CA LEU A 374 26.13 -27.21 -7.82
C LEU A 374 25.18 -28.38 -8.13
N GLY A 375 24.35 -28.28 -9.17
CA GLY A 375 23.46 -29.35 -9.63
C GLY A 375 22.13 -29.47 -8.88
N GLY A 376 21.82 -28.56 -7.95
CA GLY A 376 20.54 -28.50 -7.26
C GLY A 376 19.47 -27.70 -8.01
N LEU A 377 18.29 -27.52 -7.38
CA LEU A 377 17.20 -26.72 -7.96
C LEU A 377 17.30 -25.23 -7.65
N GLY A 378 18.08 -24.83 -6.65
CA GLY A 378 18.23 -23.45 -6.20
C GLY A 378 16.93 -22.84 -5.69
N MET A 379 16.11 -23.61 -4.97
CA MET A 379 14.87 -23.11 -4.37
C MET A 379 15.19 -22.15 -3.22
N LEU A 380 14.45 -21.04 -3.10
CA LEU A 380 14.54 -20.15 -1.95
C LEU A 380 13.56 -20.58 -0.86
N SER A 381 14.04 -20.58 0.39
CA SER A 381 13.28 -21.03 1.57
C SER A 381 12.67 -19.86 2.33
N MET A 382 11.39 -19.99 2.71
CA MET A 382 10.75 -19.16 3.72
C MET A 382 9.85 -19.98 4.68
N GLY A 383 9.76 -21.30 4.49
CA GLY A 383 8.95 -22.22 5.28
C GLY A 383 9.69 -22.88 6.46
N HIS A 384 11.03 -22.85 6.46
CA HIS A 384 11.85 -23.34 7.56
C HIS A 384 11.95 -22.29 8.68
N ILE A 385 10.80 -21.92 9.22
CA ILE A 385 10.66 -20.92 10.27
C ILE A 385 9.89 -21.48 11.46
N LEU A 386 10.18 -20.93 12.64
CA LEU A 386 9.35 -21.11 13.81
C LEU A 386 8.23 -20.08 13.74
N ILE A 387 7.00 -20.55 13.56
CA ILE A 387 5.82 -19.71 13.51
C ILE A 387 5.42 -19.38 14.94
N PRO A 388 5.39 -18.09 15.32
CA PRO A 388 4.96 -17.70 16.65
C PRO A 388 3.49 -18.06 16.84
N GLN A 389 3.19 -18.80 17.91
CA GLN A 389 1.83 -19.05 18.35
C GLN A 389 1.62 -18.47 19.74
N SER A 390 0.47 -17.84 19.90
CA SER A 390 -0.09 -17.48 21.19
C SER A 390 -1.37 -18.27 21.40
N ASP A 391 -1.86 -18.30 22.64
CA ASP A 391 -3.14 -18.95 22.97
C ASP A 391 -4.25 -18.43 22.03
N LEU A 392 -4.85 -19.33 21.23
CA LEU A 392 -5.91 -19.02 20.27
C LEU A 392 -7.16 -18.41 20.92
N ARG A 393 -7.34 -18.63 22.23
CA ARG A 393 -8.46 -18.05 22.99
C ARG A 393 -8.26 -16.55 23.24
N TYR A 394 -7.05 -16.15 23.64
CA TYR A 394 -6.74 -14.76 24.00
C TYR A 394 -6.16 -13.93 22.85
N SER A 395 -5.51 -14.54 21.87
CA SER A 395 -4.95 -13.85 20.69
C SER A 395 -5.98 -13.12 19.84
N LYS A 396 -7.26 -13.53 19.93
CA LYS A 396 -8.39 -12.83 19.30
C LYS A 396 -8.78 -11.56 20.05
N GLN A 397 -8.54 -11.49 21.35
CA GLN A 397 -8.90 -10.36 22.21
C GLN A 397 -7.76 -9.35 22.27
N THR A 398 -6.59 -9.78 22.74
CA THR A 398 -5.40 -8.96 22.97
C THR A 398 -4.21 -9.45 22.16
N GLU A 399 -3.23 -8.58 21.92
CA GLU A 399 -1.88 -8.99 21.51
C GLU A 399 -1.15 -9.60 22.72
N THR A 400 -1.55 -10.79 23.16
CA THR A 400 -0.71 -11.59 24.05
C THR A 400 0.62 -11.85 23.34
N GLY A 401 1.74 -11.69 24.03
CA GLY A 401 3.07 -12.03 23.49
C GLY A 401 3.14 -13.46 22.97
N ILE A 402 4.27 -13.79 22.32
CA ILE A 402 4.51 -15.14 21.79
C ILE A 402 4.72 -16.07 22.99
N THR A 403 3.87 -17.10 23.13
CA THR A 403 3.97 -18.06 24.25
C THR A 403 4.65 -19.35 23.81
N HIS A 404 4.41 -19.80 22.58
CA HIS A 404 4.99 -21.02 22.01
C HIS A 404 5.40 -20.79 20.56
N PHE A 405 6.24 -21.68 20.03
CA PHE A 405 6.61 -21.71 18.63
C PHE A 405 6.17 -23.02 17.99
N ARG A 406 5.56 -22.94 16.81
CA ARG A 406 5.24 -24.09 15.97
C ARG A 406 6.24 -24.19 14.85
N ALA A 407 6.87 -25.34 14.66
CA ALA A 407 7.73 -25.57 13.49
C ALA A 407 6.90 -25.50 12.19
N GLY A 408 7.37 -24.72 11.21
CA GLY A 408 6.74 -24.63 9.89
C GLY A 408 6.97 -25.89 9.06
N MET A 409 8.24 -26.23 8.82
CA MET A 409 8.67 -27.43 8.09
C MET A 409 9.64 -28.27 8.92
N SER A 410 9.58 -29.59 8.72
CA SER A 410 10.50 -30.55 9.35
C SER A 410 11.87 -30.55 8.65
N HIS A 411 12.93 -30.60 9.43
CA HIS A 411 14.32 -30.80 8.99
C HIS A 411 15.04 -31.72 9.98
N GLU A 412 16.21 -32.22 9.61
CA GLU A 412 17.05 -33.03 10.49
C GLU A 412 17.60 -32.19 11.65
N GLU A 413 17.78 -32.80 12.83
CA GLU A 413 18.24 -32.10 14.02
C GLU A 413 19.60 -31.42 13.78
N GLY A 414 19.72 -30.14 14.14
CA GLY A 414 20.93 -29.34 13.95
C GLY A 414 21.09 -28.70 12.56
N GLN A 415 20.24 -29.01 11.57
CA GLN A 415 20.32 -28.45 10.22
C GLN A 415 19.47 -27.18 10.07
N LEU A 416 20.07 -26.00 10.18
CA LEU A 416 19.37 -24.74 9.93
C LEU A 416 19.42 -24.34 8.45
N ILE A 417 18.26 -24.21 7.82
CA ILE A 417 18.13 -23.69 6.46
C ILE A 417 17.94 -22.16 6.54
N PRO A 418 18.83 -21.35 5.94
CA PRO A 418 18.69 -19.90 5.97
C PRO A 418 17.38 -19.44 5.31
N ASN A 419 16.70 -18.50 5.95
CA ASN A 419 15.45 -17.94 5.47
C ASN A 419 15.68 -16.65 4.68
N LEU A 420 14.86 -16.42 3.65
CA LEU A 420 15.02 -15.27 2.77
C LEU A 420 14.90 -13.93 3.51
N TYR A 421 14.07 -13.85 4.55
CA TYR A 421 13.85 -12.61 5.30
C TYR A 421 15.14 -12.01 5.89
N ARG A 422 16.07 -12.83 6.40
CA ARG A 422 17.31 -12.34 7.01
C ARG A 422 18.26 -11.67 6.02
N TYR A 423 18.10 -11.95 4.73
CA TYR A 423 18.88 -11.35 3.65
C TYR A 423 18.18 -10.14 3.01
N ILE A 424 17.01 -9.74 3.51
CA ILE A 424 16.26 -8.58 3.03
C ILE A 424 16.25 -7.53 4.13
N GLN A 425 16.81 -6.35 3.84
CA GLN A 425 16.78 -5.21 4.75
C GLN A 425 15.32 -4.75 4.98
N PRO A 426 14.87 -4.45 6.21
CA PRO A 426 13.54 -3.86 6.45
C PRO A 426 13.36 -2.49 5.78
N TRP A 427 12.12 -2.11 5.48
CA TRP A 427 11.85 -0.83 4.80
C TRP A 427 12.24 0.36 5.66
N GLN A 428 11.96 0.33 6.97
CA GLN A 428 12.32 1.43 7.88
C GLN A 428 13.82 1.71 7.86
N SER A 429 14.63 0.67 7.97
CA SER A 429 16.09 0.78 7.93
C SER A 429 16.57 1.33 6.59
N GLU A 430 15.97 0.91 5.48
CA GLU A 430 16.32 1.41 4.14
C GLU A 430 15.91 2.89 3.96
N PHE A 431 14.78 3.34 4.51
CA PHE A 431 14.38 4.76 4.44
C PHE A 431 15.33 5.65 5.24
N ILE A 432 15.72 5.23 6.45
CA ILE A 432 16.67 5.96 7.29
C ILE A 432 18.04 6.00 6.61
N ASP A 433 18.51 4.86 6.11
CA ASP A 433 19.78 4.78 5.39
C ASP A 433 19.75 5.65 4.12
N SER A 434 18.63 5.65 3.40
CA SER A 434 18.44 6.48 2.21
C SER A 434 18.58 7.98 2.48
N GLN A 435 17.97 8.49 3.55
CA GLN A 435 18.11 9.90 3.92
C GLN A 435 19.57 10.27 4.20
N ARG A 436 20.29 9.41 4.94
CA ARG A 436 21.71 9.59 5.24
C ARG A 436 22.56 9.57 3.97
N VAL A 437 22.41 8.53 3.15
CA VAL A 437 23.21 8.27 1.95
C VAL A 437 23.03 9.37 0.92
N TRP A 438 21.80 9.85 0.70
CA TRP A 438 21.54 10.96 -0.24
C TRP A 438 22.02 12.32 0.29
N ALA A 439 21.95 12.57 1.60
CA ALA A 439 22.53 13.77 2.20
C ALA A 439 24.07 13.78 2.08
N GLU A 440 24.71 12.63 2.33
CA GLU A 440 26.15 12.46 2.17
C GLU A 440 26.56 12.62 0.70
N TYR A 441 25.83 12.02 -0.24
CA TYR A 441 26.05 12.20 -1.67
C TYR A 441 25.94 13.68 -2.08
N ALA A 442 24.93 14.41 -1.60
CA ALA A 442 24.77 15.84 -1.88
C ALA A 442 25.96 16.67 -1.36
N ALA A 443 26.45 16.37 -0.15
CA ALA A 443 27.62 17.01 0.42
C ALA A 443 28.91 16.69 -0.37
N LYS A 444 29.16 15.42 -0.68
CA LYS A 444 30.30 14.97 -1.50
C LYS A 444 30.28 15.59 -2.89
N ARG A 445 29.10 15.71 -3.51
CA ARG A 445 28.92 16.36 -4.80
C ARG A 445 29.24 17.86 -4.74
N LYS A 446 28.81 18.54 -3.68
CA LYS A 446 29.12 19.97 -3.46
C LYS A 446 30.63 20.19 -3.29
N ASP A 447 31.28 19.40 -2.44
CA ASP A 447 32.73 19.46 -2.23
C ASP A 447 33.52 19.16 -3.54
N ALA A 448 33.07 18.18 -4.32
CA ALA A 448 33.67 17.89 -5.61
C ALA A 448 33.54 19.06 -6.61
N MET A 449 32.37 19.71 -6.65
CA MET A 449 32.14 20.90 -7.47
C MET A 449 33.00 22.09 -7.03
N GLU A 450 33.15 22.32 -5.73
CA GLU A 450 34.02 23.37 -5.19
C GLU A 450 35.50 23.12 -5.54
N LYS A 451 35.92 21.85 -5.58
CA LYS A 451 37.26 21.43 -6.02
C LYS A 451 37.41 21.30 -7.54
N ASN A 452 36.39 21.65 -8.32
CA ASN A 452 36.34 21.44 -9.78
C ASN A 452 36.69 20.01 -10.23
N ARG A 453 36.43 18.99 -9.38
CA ARG A 453 36.62 17.58 -9.72
C ARG A 453 35.29 16.93 -10.05
N LYS A 454 35.33 15.91 -10.91
CA LYS A 454 34.19 14.99 -11.06
C LYS A 454 34.24 13.94 -9.97
N LEU A 455 33.06 13.57 -9.47
CA LEU A 455 32.90 12.50 -8.49
C LEU A 455 33.23 11.16 -9.15
N ALA A 456 34.13 10.38 -8.56
CA ALA A 456 34.53 9.07 -9.08
C ALA A 456 33.77 7.94 -8.36
N LEU A 457 33.80 6.74 -8.95
CA LEU A 457 33.19 5.54 -8.36
C LEU A 457 33.76 5.24 -6.96
N SER A 458 35.07 5.42 -6.78
CA SER A 458 35.78 5.19 -5.53
C SER A 458 35.28 6.08 -4.37
N ASP A 459 34.71 7.25 -4.67
CA ASP A 459 34.17 8.14 -3.64
C ASP A 459 32.82 7.65 -3.07
N LEU A 460 32.19 6.69 -3.77
CA LEU A 460 30.83 6.22 -3.52
C LEU A 460 30.72 4.71 -3.26
N GLU A 461 31.83 3.98 -3.26
CA GLU A 461 31.86 2.53 -3.13
C GLU A 461 31.11 2.03 -1.88
N ASP A 462 31.30 2.70 -0.74
CA ASP A 462 30.61 2.41 0.53
C ASP A 462 29.07 2.51 0.46
N SER A 463 28.57 3.29 -0.51
CA SER A 463 27.16 3.66 -0.65
C SER A 463 26.53 3.17 -1.96
N TRP A 464 27.28 2.41 -2.77
CA TRP A 464 26.95 2.10 -4.15
C TRP A 464 25.54 1.50 -4.33
N ASP A 465 25.25 0.46 -3.55
CA ASP A 465 23.97 -0.25 -3.58
C ASP A 465 22.97 0.28 -2.54
N ARG A 466 23.17 1.47 -1.98
CA ARG A 466 22.31 2.06 -0.94
C ARG A 466 21.43 3.19 -1.47
N GLY A 467 20.39 3.49 -0.68
CA GLY A 467 19.44 4.57 -0.96
C GLY A 467 18.23 4.18 -1.81
N ILE A 468 17.18 5.00 -1.69
CA ILE A 468 16.00 4.98 -2.57
C ILE A 468 15.82 6.40 -3.13
N PRO A 469 16.03 6.60 -4.44
CA PRO A 469 16.58 5.66 -5.43
C PRO A 469 18.00 5.18 -5.10
N ARG A 470 18.46 4.09 -5.72
CA ARG A 470 19.80 3.52 -5.46
C ARG A 470 20.89 4.39 -6.09
N ILE A 471 22.00 4.65 -5.40
CA ILE A 471 23.06 5.54 -5.91
C ILE A 471 23.62 5.06 -7.25
N ASN A 472 23.83 3.76 -7.40
CA ASN A 472 24.35 3.16 -8.63
C ASN A 472 23.51 3.48 -9.88
N THR A 473 22.24 3.90 -9.75
CA THR A 473 21.42 4.28 -10.90
C THR A 473 21.85 5.59 -11.55
N LEU A 474 22.71 6.39 -10.89
CA LEU A 474 23.29 7.62 -11.45
C LEU A 474 24.41 7.36 -12.46
N PHE A 475 24.82 6.10 -12.62
CA PHE A 475 25.93 5.69 -13.45
C PHE A 475 25.48 4.70 -14.55
N GLN A 476 24.19 4.67 -14.89
CA GLN A 476 23.72 3.77 -15.92
C GLN A 476 24.08 4.32 -17.31
N LYS A 477 24.34 3.41 -18.25
CA LYS A 477 24.71 3.77 -19.62
C LYS A 477 23.62 4.53 -20.39
N ILE A 478 22.39 4.64 -19.86
CA ILE A 478 21.18 5.10 -20.56
C ILE A 478 20.49 6.28 -19.84
N ASP A 479 21.16 6.95 -18.89
CA ASP A 479 20.54 7.96 -18.02
C ASP A 479 19.74 9.05 -18.77
N ILE A 480 20.22 9.48 -19.95
CA ILE A 480 19.55 10.51 -20.76
C ILE A 480 18.16 10.05 -21.28
N PHE A 481 18.02 8.78 -21.69
CA PHE A 481 16.76 8.25 -22.21
C PHE A 481 15.77 7.92 -21.07
N LEU A 482 16.29 7.50 -19.91
CA LEU A 482 15.48 7.29 -18.70
C LEU A 482 14.95 8.61 -18.13
N LEU A 483 15.71 9.70 -18.22
CA LEU A 483 15.25 11.05 -17.85
C LEU A 483 14.03 11.53 -18.68
N MET A 484 13.91 11.05 -19.93
CA MET A 484 12.73 11.32 -20.77
C MET A 484 11.50 10.47 -20.36
N THR A 485 11.71 9.39 -19.62
CA THR A 485 10.63 8.48 -19.18
C THR A 485 10.05 8.94 -17.84
N ARG A 486 9.05 9.83 -17.88
CA ARG A 486 8.45 10.42 -16.66
C ARG A 486 7.36 9.56 -15.99
N VAL A 487 6.90 8.46 -16.61
CA VAL A 487 5.63 7.77 -16.25
C VAL A 487 5.80 6.25 -16.01
N GLY A 488 7.04 5.76 -15.88
CA GLY A 488 7.34 4.31 -15.87
C GLY A 488 6.55 3.47 -14.87
N GLU A 489 6.25 3.98 -13.67
CA GLU A 489 5.46 3.26 -12.66
C GLU A 489 3.98 3.09 -13.04
N LEU A 490 3.37 4.09 -13.68
CA LEU A 490 1.98 3.99 -14.12
C LEU A 490 1.86 3.09 -15.35
N GLU A 491 2.89 3.04 -16.20
CA GLU A 491 2.95 2.13 -17.35
C GLU A 491 3.17 0.66 -16.95
N THR A 492 3.98 0.40 -15.91
CA THR A 492 4.13 -0.96 -15.39
C THR A 492 2.85 -1.43 -14.68
N ASN A 493 2.18 -0.54 -13.93
CA ASN A 493 0.89 -0.84 -13.34
C ASN A 493 -0.20 -1.03 -14.42
N SER A 494 -0.21 -0.22 -15.48
CA SER A 494 -1.19 -0.37 -16.57
C SER A 494 -0.97 -1.65 -17.37
N LYS A 495 0.28 -2.16 -17.50
CA LYS A 495 0.55 -3.48 -18.09
C LYS A 495 -0.15 -4.64 -17.37
N HIS A 496 -0.46 -4.51 -16.07
CA HIS A 496 -1.29 -5.47 -15.34
C HIS A 496 -2.79 -5.26 -15.55
N ILE A 497 -3.23 -4.03 -15.86
CA ILE A 497 -4.63 -3.71 -16.22
C ILE A 497 -4.95 -4.15 -17.66
N LYS A 498 -3.93 -4.49 -18.47
CA LYS A 498 -4.09 -5.02 -19.84
C LYS A 498 -4.61 -6.47 -19.92
N PHE A 499 -4.82 -7.15 -18.79
CA PHE A 499 -5.37 -8.52 -18.75
C PHE A 499 -6.55 -8.65 -17.79
#